data_AF-A0A6B3GL32-F1
#
_entry.id   AF-A0A6B3GL32-F1
#
_cell.length_a   1.000
_cell.length_b   1.000
_cell.length_c   1.000
_cell.angle_alpha   90.00
_cell.angle_beta   90.00
_cell.angle_gamma   90.00
#
_symmetry.space_group_name_H-M   'P 1'
#
loop_
_entity.id
_entity.type
_entity.pdbx_description
1 polymer ?
#
loop_
_entity_poly.entity_id
_entity_poly.type
_entity_poly.pdbx_seq_one_letter_code
_entity_poly.pdbx_strand_id
1 'polypeptide(L)'
;LQQLDMESNGKSVDREGDRVEWQTGPVVWGTPGTNGQHAYYQLIHQGTKLIPADFIGFAAPVHDLLPGLIAQHDLLMANFFAQT
;
A
#
# COMPACT_ATOMS: atom_id res chain seq x y z
N LEU A 1 2.17 3.95 8.23
CA LEU A 1 1.74 4.98 7.25
C LEU A 1 0.34 5.52 7.55
N GLN A 2 -0.63 4.67 7.91
CA GLN A 2 -2.00 5.13 8.21
C GLN A 2 -2.03 6.30 9.22
N GLN A 3 -1.42 6.11 10.40
CA GLN A 3 -1.36 7.17 11.40
C GLN A 3 -0.65 8.43 10.86
N LEU A 4 0.55 8.26 10.30
CA LEU A 4 1.35 9.37 9.78
C LEU A 4 0.56 10.27 8.81
N ASP A 5 -0.08 9.70 7.79
CA ASP A 5 -0.77 10.49 6.78
C ASP A 5 -2.13 10.99 7.30
N MET A 6 -2.98 10.09 7.78
CA MET A 6 -4.36 10.42 8.11
C MET A 6 -4.45 11.34 9.34
N GLU A 7 -3.59 11.18 10.35
CA GLU A 7 -3.55 12.08 11.52
C GLU A 7 -2.97 13.45 11.17
N SER A 8 -2.01 13.50 10.24
CA SER A 8 -1.37 14.75 9.83
C SER A 8 -2.27 15.55 8.88
N ASN A 9 -2.79 14.91 7.84
CA ASN A 9 -3.45 15.54 6.70
C ASN A 9 -4.97 15.38 6.67
N GLY A 10 -5.56 14.57 7.56
CA GLY A 10 -7.00 14.45 7.76
C GLY A 10 -7.60 15.67 8.46
N LYS A 11 -7.40 16.85 7.87
CA LYS A 11 -7.79 18.15 8.42
C LYS A 11 -8.78 18.84 7.49
N SER A 12 -9.62 19.70 8.08
CA SER A 12 -10.67 20.42 7.36
C SER A 12 -10.54 21.94 7.42
N VAL A 13 -9.46 22.44 8.02
CA VAL A 13 -9.19 23.86 8.23
C VAL A 13 -7.73 24.12 7.84
N ASP A 14 -7.48 25.23 7.15
CA ASP A 14 -6.14 25.65 6.75
C ASP A 14 -5.37 26.32 7.89
N ARG A 15 -4.24 26.96 7.59
CA ARG A 15 -3.36 27.56 8.62
C ARG A 15 -3.88 28.91 9.10
N GLU A 16 -4.70 29.55 8.28
CA GLU A 16 -5.34 30.83 8.51
C GLU A 16 -6.61 30.68 9.37
N GLY A 17 -7.14 29.45 9.48
CA GLY A 17 -8.30 29.11 10.28
C GLY A 17 -9.58 28.97 9.46
N ASP A 18 -9.47 29.04 8.14
CA ASP A 18 -10.60 28.96 7.21
C ASP A 18 -10.87 27.51 6.79
N ARG A 19 -12.13 27.19 6.55
CA ARG A 19 -12.53 25.84 6.13
C ARG A 19 -12.13 25.63 4.67
N VAL A 20 -11.48 24.50 4.39
CA VAL A 20 -11.06 24.14 3.02
C VAL A 20 -12.24 23.65 2.17
N GLU A 21 -12.21 23.97 0.86
CA GLU A 21 -13.24 23.56 -0.12
C GLU A 21 -12.80 22.39 -1.02
N TRP A 22 -11.64 21.79 -0.73
CA TRP A 22 -11.08 20.65 -1.46
C TRP A 22 -10.93 19.41 -0.59
N GLN A 23 -10.63 18.27 -1.21
CA GLN A 23 -10.31 17.04 -0.50
C GLN A 23 -8.88 17.10 0.06
N THR A 24 -8.69 16.76 1.33
CA THR A 24 -7.39 16.73 2.00
C THR A 24 -6.82 15.32 2.05
N GLY A 25 -6.26 14.86 3.18
CA GLY A 25 -5.59 13.55 3.29
C GLY A 25 -6.49 12.38 2.88
N PRO A 26 -5.99 11.41 2.10
CA PRO A 26 -6.74 10.23 1.70
C PRO A 26 -6.88 9.24 2.85
N VAL A 27 -7.79 8.27 2.70
CA VAL A 27 -7.79 7.07 3.57
C VAL A 27 -6.64 6.16 3.13
N VAL A 28 -5.69 5.95 4.02
CA VAL A 28 -4.56 5.03 3.79
C VAL A 28 -4.89 3.68 4.40
N TRP A 29 -4.73 2.62 3.61
CA TRP A 29 -4.99 1.23 4.04
C TRP A 29 -4.13 0.26 3.24
N GLY A 30 -4.01 -0.99 3.70
CA GLY A 30 -3.23 -2.03 3.02
C GLY A 30 -2.72 -3.10 3.97
N THR A 31 -2.22 -4.19 3.40
CA THR A 31 -1.58 -5.31 4.10
C THR A 31 -0.35 -5.80 3.30
N PRO A 32 0.61 -6.47 3.94
CA PRO A 32 1.73 -7.08 3.21
C PRO A 32 1.26 -8.09 2.16
N GLY A 33 1.95 -8.13 1.02
CA GLY A 33 1.77 -9.16 0.00
C GLY A 33 2.34 -10.52 0.46
N THR A 34 1.82 -11.65 -0.02
CA THR A 34 0.75 -11.82 -1.02
C THR A 34 -0.66 -11.86 -0.43
N ASN A 35 -0.81 -11.78 0.90
CA ASN A 35 -2.10 -11.95 1.59
C ASN A 35 -3.19 -11.00 1.08
N GLY A 36 -2.85 -9.75 0.77
CA GLY A 36 -3.79 -8.77 0.21
C GLY A 36 -4.40 -9.20 -1.14
N GLN A 37 -3.64 -9.98 -1.93
CA GLN A 37 -4.07 -10.47 -3.24
C GLN A 37 -5.30 -11.39 -3.14
N HIS A 38 -5.45 -12.10 -2.02
CA HIS A 38 -6.56 -13.02 -1.78
C HIS A 38 -7.68 -12.41 -0.92
N ALA A 39 -7.59 -11.13 -0.56
CA ALA A 39 -8.57 -10.46 0.28
C ALA A 39 -9.38 -9.40 -0.47
N TYR A 40 -8.71 -8.43 -1.10
CA TYR A 40 -9.37 -7.24 -1.64
C TYR A 40 -8.87 -6.80 -3.03
N TYR A 41 -7.86 -7.48 -3.58
CA TYR A 41 -7.36 -7.16 -4.93
C TYR A 41 -8.40 -7.36 -6.03
N GLN A 42 -9.39 -8.24 -5.82
CA GLN A 42 -10.55 -8.35 -6.70
C GLN A 42 -11.28 -7.00 -6.88
N LEU A 43 -11.44 -6.23 -5.79
CA LEU A 43 -12.06 -4.92 -5.83
C LEU A 43 -11.14 -3.89 -6.49
N ILE A 44 -9.82 -3.97 -6.28
CA ILE A 44 -8.86 -3.07 -6.94
C ILE A 44 -8.88 -3.29 -8.46
N HIS A 45 -8.91 -4.54 -8.92
CA HIS A 45 -8.83 -4.87 -10.35
C HIS A 45 -10.15 -4.73 -11.10
N GLN A 46 -11.29 -5.09 -10.49
CA GLN A 46 -12.59 -5.15 -11.18
C GLN A 46 -13.69 -4.35 -10.50
N GLY A 47 -13.36 -3.59 -9.45
CA GLY A 47 -14.30 -2.68 -8.81
C GLY A 47 -14.58 -1.43 -9.64
N THR A 48 -15.43 -0.58 -9.10
CA THR A 48 -15.87 0.68 -9.76
C THR A 48 -15.19 1.92 -9.19
N LYS A 49 -14.14 1.73 -8.39
CA LYS A 49 -13.38 2.80 -7.74
C LYS A 49 -11.94 2.74 -8.20
N LEU A 50 -11.40 3.89 -8.62
CA LEU A 50 -9.96 4.04 -8.78
C LEU A 50 -9.32 4.07 -7.41
N ILE A 51 -8.39 3.14 -7.16
CA ILE A 51 -7.65 3.03 -5.91
C ILE A 51 -6.16 3.08 -6.27
N PRO A 52 -5.49 4.23 -6.09
CA PRO A 52 -4.04 4.29 -6.23
C PRO A 52 -3.37 3.35 -5.24
N ALA A 53 -2.34 2.63 -5.68
CA ALA A 53 -1.64 1.65 -4.87
C ALA A 53 -0.12 1.82 -5.01
N ASP A 54 0.56 1.96 -3.88
CA ASP A 54 2.01 1.92 -3.81
C ASP A 54 2.49 0.50 -3.55
N PHE A 55 3.23 -0.04 -4.51
CA PHE A 55 3.88 -1.34 -4.38
C PHE A 55 5.30 -1.15 -3.85
N ILE A 56 5.57 -1.63 -2.65
CA ILE A 56 6.88 -1.55 -2.00
C ILE A 56 7.46 -2.97 -1.86
N GLY A 57 8.61 -3.20 -2.50
CA GLY A 57 9.34 -4.47 -2.49
C GLY A 57 10.83 -4.24 -2.22
N PHE A 58 11.52 -5.30 -1.82
CA PHE A 58 12.97 -5.28 -1.58
C PHE A 58 13.68 -6.07 -2.69
N ALA A 59 14.76 -5.51 -3.23
CA ALA A 59 15.52 -6.16 -4.30
C ALA A 59 16.30 -7.41 -3.85
N ALA A 60 16.53 -7.54 -2.54
CA ALA A 60 17.22 -8.67 -1.94
C ALA A 60 16.46 -9.16 -0.70
N PRO A 61 16.52 -10.45 -0.38
CA PRO A 61 15.98 -10.98 0.87
C PRO A 61 16.76 -10.47 2.08
N VAL A 62 16.19 -10.67 3.28
CA VAL A 62 16.90 -10.43 4.53
C VAL A 62 18.17 -11.29 4.62
N HIS A 63 19.22 -10.75 5.23
CA HIS A 63 20.57 -11.32 5.18
C HIS A 63 20.69 -12.70 5.85
N ASP A 64 19.84 -12.96 6.84
CA ASP A 64 19.78 -14.14 7.70
C ASP A 64 18.70 -15.15 7.26
N LEU A 65 18.21 -15.03 6.02
CA LEU A 65 17.23 -15.95 5.48
C LEU A 65 17.83 -17.35 5.30
N LEU A 66 17.12 -18.38 5.77
CA LEU A 66 17.54 -19.77 5.60
C LEU A 66 17.72 -20.12 4.12
N PRO A 67 18.75 -20.89 3.73
CA PRO A 67 19.03 -21.20 2.32
C PRO A 67 17.84 -21.78 1.55
N GLY A 68 17.03 -22.63 2.20
CA GLY A 68 15.83 -23.23 1.60
C GLY A 68 14.67 -22.24 1.35
N LEU A 69 14.75 -21.01 1.87
CA LEU A 69 13.74 -19.97 1.71
C LEU A 69 14.15 -18.89 0.70
N ILE A 70 15.38 -18.91 0.17
CA ILE A 70 15.84 -17.90 -0.81
C ILE A 70 14.94 -17.88 -2.05
N ALA A 71 14.58 -19.05 -2.57
CA ALA A 71 13.66 -19.16 -3.72
C ALA A 71 12.25 -18.60 -3.45
N GLN A 72 11.82 -18.50 -2.17
CA GLN A 72 10.53 -17.89 -1.83
C GLN A 72 10.55 -16.38 -2.07
N HIS A 73 11.73 -15.74 -1.97
CA HIS A 73 11.86 -14.32 -2.31
C HIS A 73 11.62 -14.09 -3.82
N ASP A 74 12.13 -14.97 -4.69
CA ASP A 74 11.88 -14.90 -6.12
C ASP A 74 10.38 -15.04 -6.44
N LEU A 75 9.68 -15.97 -5.76
CA LEU A 75 8.23 -16.15 -5.92
C LEU A 75 7.45 -14.93 -5.40
N LEU A 76 7.86 -14.33 -4.28
CA LEU A 76 7.28 -13.09 -3.79
C LEU A 76 7.45 -11.96 -4.80
N MET A 77 8.65 -11.79 -5.36
CA MET A 77 8.93 -10.74 -6.34
C MET A 77 8.25 -10.99 -7.69
N ALA A 78 8.11 -12.25 -8.11
CA ALA A 78 7.30 -12.59 -9.29
C ALA A 78 5.84 -12.11 -9.14
N ASN A 79 5.25 -12.32 -7.95
CA ASN A 79 3.91 -11.80 -7.64
C ASN A 79 3.88 -10.28 -7.59
N PHE A 80 4.92 -9.64 -7.05
CA PHE A 80 5.02 -8.18 -6.99
C PHE A 80 4.98 -7.56 -8.39
N PHE A 81 5.83 -8.02 -9.32
CA PHE A 81 5.90 -7.50 -10.68
C PHE A 81 4.68 -7.84 -11.53
N ALA A 82 4.02 -8.98 -11.26
CA ALA A 82 2.83 -9.38 -12.01
C ALA A 82 1.56 -8.58 -11.66
N GLN A 83 1.55 -7.84 -10.55
CA GLN A 83 0.38 -7.07 -10.10
C GLN A 83 0.33 -5.64 -10.67
N THR A 84 1.42 -5.16 -11.27
CA THR A 84 1.57 -3.81 -11.83
C THR A 84 1.51 -3.83 -13.35
#